data_AF-A0A5C7GF47-F1
#
_entry.id   AF-A0A5C7GF47-F1
#
_cell.length_a   1.000
_cell.length_b   1.000
_cell.length_c   1.000
_cell.angle_alpha   90.00
_cell.angle_beta   90.00
_cell.angle_gamma   90.00
#
_symmetry.space_group_name_H-M   'P 1'
#
loop_
_entity.id
_entity.type
_entity.pdbx_description
1 polymer ?
#
loop_
_entity_poly.entity_id
_entity_poly.type
_entity_poly.pdbx_seq_one_letter_code
_entity_poly.pdbx_strand_id
1 'polypeptide(L)'
;MEQKVEIKETTIKRIGGYLHRVVPIADKSGEIISYALKPLMLEFKPRDIMQVIIGSAILAIPVSLTEEAWNLGETLPISNVSMIAAISLVLISVFVYFNFYKVTLKGYVTDFIKRIIGTYIISLLVVALILTLIDKCPWRIDNLLAIKRIIIVAFPAAMSGTLSDTIK
;
A
#
# COMPACT_ATOMS: atom_id res chain seq x y z
N MET A 1 -30.78 -37.70 -8.63
CA MET A 1 -31.09 -36.26 -8.83
C MET A 1 -30.26 -35.48 -7.83
N GLU A 2 -29.13 -34.92 -8.26
CA GLU A 2 -28.35 -34.00 -7.44
C GLU A 2 -29.11 -32.66 -7.37
N GLN A 3 -29.68 -32.36 -6.21
CA GLN A 3 -30.27 -31.05 -5.94
C GLN A 3 -29.15 -29.99 -6.01
N LYS A 4 -29.21 -29.14 -7.04
CA LYS A 4 -28.43 -27.91 -7.09
C LYS A 4 -28.84 -27.02 -5.92
N VAL A 5 -28.00 -26.98 -4.89
CA VAL A 5 -28.15 -26.05 -3.77
C VAL A 5 -27.84 -24.64 -4.27
N GLU A 6 -28.85 -23.79 -4.33
CA GLU A 6 -28.72 -22.40 -4.74
C GLU A 6 -28.17 -21.59 -3.55
N ILE A 7 -26.85 -21.42 -3.51
CA ILE A 7 -26.18 -20.65 -2.46
C ILE A 7 -26.54 -19.17 -2.65
N LYS A 8 -27.36 -18.62 -1.75
CA LYS A 8 -27.70 -17.18 -1.71
C LYS A 8 -26.43 -16.32 -1.76
N GLU A 9 -26.49 -15.27 -2.57
CA GLU A 9 -25.36 -14.38 -2.87
C GLU A 9 -24.61 -13.91 -1.61
N THR A 10 -23.28 -14.02 -1.66
CA THR A 10 -22.41 -13.50 -0.61
C THR A 10 -22.66 -12.01 -0.42
N THR A 11 -23.15 -11.61 0.75
CA THR A 11 -23.46 -10.22 1.05
C THR A 11 -22.30 -9.57 1.81
N ILE A 12 -21.96 -8.32 1.48
CA ILE A 12 -21.00 -7.52 2.25
C ILE A 12 -21.80 -6.75 3.32
N LYS A 13 -21.45 -6.93 4.59
CA LYS A 13 -22.05 -6.19 5.72
C LYS A 13 -20.98 -5.52 6.57
N ARG A 14 -21.30 -4.35 7.12
CA ARG A 14 -20.44 -3.67 8.10
C ARG A 14 -20.75 -4.19 9.51
N ILE A 15 -19.76 -4.74 10.18
CA ILE A 15 -19.86 -5.30 11.54
C ILE A 15 -18.65 -4.80 12.34
N GLY A 16 -18.87 -4.22 13.51
CA GLY A 16 -17.79 -3.69 14.36
C GLY A 16 -16.93 -2.61 13.69
N GLY A 17 -17.50 -1.82 12.76
CA GLY A 17 -16.77 -0.78 12.02
C GLY A 17 -15.90 -1.27 10.86
N TYR A 18 -15.90 -2.57 10.55
CA TYR A 18 -15.21 -3.16 9.39
C TYR A 18 -16.19 -3.81 8.43
N LEU A 19 -15.88 -3.77 7.13
CA LEU A 19 -16.61 -4.53 6.13
C LEU A 19 -16.29 -6.01 6.32
N HIS A 20 -17.29 -6.86 6.25
CA HIS A 20 -17.15 -8.31 6.29
C HIS A 20 -17.90 -8.91 5.11
N ARG A 21 -17.26 -9.84 4.41
CA ARG A 21 -17.94 -10.74 3.48
C ARG A 21 -18.61 -11.83 4.30
N VAL A 22 -19.93 -11.89 4.23
CA VAL A 22 -20.73 -12.92 4.88
C VAL A 22 -20.86 -14.08 3.90
N VAL A 23 -20.21 -15.20 4.21
CA VAL A 23 -20.26 -16.43 3.41
C VAL A 23 -21.15 -17.43 4.14
N PRO A 24 -22.32 -17.80 3.58
CA PRO A 24 -23.17 -18.82 4.17
C PRO A 24 -22.48 -20.19 4.07
N ILE A 25 -22.46 -20.95 5.16
CA ILE A 25 -22.02 -22.34 5.23
C ILE A 25 -23.28 -23.20 5.28
N ALA A 26 -23.49 -24.01 4.24
CA ALA A 26 -24.63 -24.91 4.13
C ALA A 26 -24.25 -26.36 4.44
N ASP A 27 -25.18 -27.14 4.99
CA ASP A 27 -25.04 -28.59 5.15
C ASP A 27 -25.21 -29.33 3.81
N LYS A 28 -24.98 -30.65 3.79
CA LYS A 28 -25.26 -31.55 2.67
C LYS A 28 -26.71 -31.50 2.17
N SER A 29 -27.64 -31.09 3.03
CA SER A 29 -29.06 -30.85 2.75
C SER A 29 -29.37 -29.47 2.17
N GLY A 30 -28.37 -28.56 2.08
CA GLY A 30 -28.54 -27.20 1.58
C GLY A 30 -29.06 -26.19 2.61
N GLU A 31 -29.27 -26.60 3.86
CA GLU A 31 -29.68 -25.72 4.94
C GLU A 31 -28.49 -24.91 5.50
N ILE A 32 -28.67 -23.61 5.73
CA ILE A 32 -27.61 -22.73 6.22
C ILE A 32 -27.39 -22.99 7.71
N ILE A 33 -26.26 -23.60 8.07
CA ILE A 33 -25.91 -23.90 9.48
C ILE A 33 -25.27 -22.69 10.15
N SER A 34 -24.42 -21.95 9.42
CA SER A 34 -23.63 -20.86 9.99
C SER A 34 -23.19 -19.85 8.91
N TYR A 35 -22.71 -18.68 9.35
CA TYR A 35 -22.13 -17.67 8.48
C TYR A 35 -20.65 -17.45 8.85
N ALA A 36 -19.75 -17.66 7.89
CA ALA A 36 -18.37 -17.22 8.02
C ALA A 36 -18.28 -15.72 7.73
N LEU A 37 -17.71 -14.97 8.67
CA LEU A 37 -17.41 -13.55 8.51
C LEU A 37 -15.95 -13.39 8.11
N LYS A 38 -15.70 -13.01 6.84
CA LYS A 38 -14.34 -12.69 6.39
C LYS A 38 -14.17 -11.17 6.33
N PRO A 39 -13.30 -10.55 7.14
CA PRO A 39 -13.11 -9.11 7.09
C PRO A 39 -12.58 -8.68 5.71
N LEU A 40 -13.24 -7.71 5.11
CA LEU A 40 -12.87 -7.00 3.90
C LEU A 40 -12.17 -5.72 4.34
N MET A 41 -10.86 -5.79 4.53
CA MET A 41 -10.02 -4.68 5.01
C MET A 41 -9.69 -3.71 3.86
N LEU A 42 -10.75 -3.19 3.23
CA LEU A 42 -10.69 -2.31 2.06
C LEU A 42 -10.51 -0.84 2.44
N GLU A 43 -10.82 -0.45 3.67
CA GLU A 43 -10.69 0.93 4.14
C GLU A 43 -9.26 1.22 4.58
N PHE A 44 -8.69 2.37 4.20
CA PHE A 44 -7.38 2.81 4.64
C PHE A 44 -7.48 3.50 6.02
N LYS A 45 -7.15 2.77 7.08
CA LYS A 45 -7.33 3.22 8.48
C LYS A 45 -6.03 3.74 9.10
N PRO A 46 -6.08 4.47 10.24
CA PRO A 46 -4.87 4.91 10.94
C PRO A 46 -3.88 3.80 11.30
N ARG A 47 -4.37 2.58 11.58
CA ARG A 47 -3.51 1.40 11.76
C ARG A 47 -2.67 1.10 10.52
N ASP A 48 -3.29 1.13 9.33
CA ASP A 48 -2.61 0.90 8.05
C ASP A 48 -1.55 2.00 7.81
N ILE A 49 -1.87 3.26 8.14
CA ILE A 49 -0.91 4.39 8.07
C ILE A 49 0.33 4.13 8.93
N MET A 50 0.14 3.69 10.18
CA MET A 50 1.26 3.36 11.07
C MET A 50 2.10 2.20 10.54
N GLN A 51 1.47 1.18 9.95
CA GLN A 51 2.18 0.07 9.33
C GLN A 51 3.00 0.52 8.12
N VAL A 52 2.44 1.39 7.27
CA VAL A 52 3.20 1.99 6.17
C VAL A 52 4.38 2.81 6.70
N ILE A 53 4.21 3.63 7.74
CA ILE A 53 5.31 4.43 8.31
C ILE A 53 6.45 3.52 8.79
N ILE A 54 6.12 2.51 9.60
CA ILE A 54 7.10 1.57 10.15
C ILE A 54 7.75 0.77 9.02
N GLY A 55 6.95 0.24 8.10
CA GLY A 55 7.44 -0.51 6.95
C GLY A 55 8.36 0.31 6.05
N SER A 56 7.98 1.53 5.72
CA SER A 56 8.80 2.42 4.88
C SER A 56 10.12 2.77 5.57
N ALA A 57 10.13 2.96 6.89
CA ALA A 57 11.35 3.23 7.65
C ALA A 57 12.39 2.10 7.54
N ILE A 58 11.95 0.83 7.45
CA ILE A 58 12.85 -0.33 7.38
C ILE A 58 13.83 -0.23 6.22
N LEU A 59 13.37 0.19 5.03
CA LEU A 59 14.27 0.40 3.88
C LEU A 59 14.73 1.84 3.74
N ALA A 60 13.94 2.83 4.17
CA ALA A 60 14.34 4.22 4.08
C ALA A 60 15.61 4.51 4.88
N ILE A 61 15.76 3.97 6.09
CA ILE A 61 16.93 4.21 6.94
C ILE A 61 18.23 3.71 6.28
N PRO A 62 18.39 2.41 5.97
CA PRO A 62 19.65 1.92 5.41
C PRO A 62 19.93 2.55 4.04
N VAL A 63 18.93 2.72 3.18
CA VAL A 63 19.12 3.30 1.83
C VAL A 63 19.46 4.79 1.91
N SER A 64 18.90 5.53 2.87
CA SER A 64 19.25 6.94 3.06
C SER A 64 20.67 7.14 3.58
N LEU A 65 21.27 6.13 4.21
CA LEU A 65 22.61 6.22 4.79
C LEU A 65 23.72 5.88 3.80
N THR A 66 23.39 5.44 2.58
CA THR A 66 24.38 5.10 1.56
C THR A 66 24.70 6.30 0.67
N GLU A 67 25.99 6.47 0.35
CA GLU A 67 26.45 7.53 -0.55
C GLU A 67 25.96 7.31 -1.98
N GLU A 68 25.80 6.05 -2.38
CA GLU A 68 25.29 5.67 -3.70
C GLU A 68 23.90 6.23 -3.95
N ALA A 69 23.02 6.25 -2.94
CA ALA A 69 21.69 6.81 -3.08
C ALA A 69 21.71 8.33 -3.30
N TRP A 70 22.64 9.04 -2.65
CA TRP A 70 22.78 10.49 -2.79
C TRP A 70 23.37 10.86 -4.16
N ASN A 71 24.43 10.15 -4.57
CA ASN A 71 25.11 10.33 -5.83
C ASN A 71 24.21 9.98 -7.02
N LEU A 72 23.35 8.98 -6.87
CA LEU A 72 22.34 8.65 -7.87
C LEU A 72 21.34 9.82 -8.07
N GLY A 73 20.97 10.52 -6.99
CA GLY A 73 20.12 11.72 -7.06
C GLY A 73 20.75 12.90 -7.79
N GLU A 74 22.07 13.05 -7.70
CA GLU A 74 22.81 14.11 -8.42
C GLU A 74 22.96 13.80 -9.91
N THR A 75 23.30 12.55 -10.23
CA THR A 75 23.66 12.12 -11.58
C THR A 75 22.46 11.81 -12.46
N LEU A 76 21.33 11.36 -11.91
CA LEU A 76 20.17 11.00 -12.74
C LEU A 76 19.49 12.23 -13.36
N PRO A 77 19.16 12.17 -14.67
CA PRO A 77 18.27 13.14 -15.27
C PRO A 77 16.86 13.00 -14.69
N ILE A 78 16.12 14.12 -14.67
CA ILE A 78 14.78 14.19 -14.08
C ILE A 78 13.78 13.24 -14.76
N SER A 79 13.95 12.97 -16.06
CA SER A 79 13.15 12.00 -16.81
C SER A 79 13.20 10.63 -16.16
N ASN A 80 14.39 10.16 -15.80
CA ASN A 80 14.59 8.82 -15.24
C ASN A 80 14.03 8.76 -13.81
N VAL A 81 14.20 9.82 -13.03
CA VAL A 81 13.60 9.93 -11.68
C VAL A 81 12.08 9.88 -11.75
N SER A 82 11.47 10.59 -12.70
CA SER A 82 10.02 10.55 -12.90
C SER A 82 9.52 9.16 -13.33
N MET A 83 10.31 8.44 -14.13
CA MET A 83 10.02 7.06 -14.51
C MET A 83 10.13 6.09 -13.32
N ILE A 84 11.11 6.28 -12.42
CA ILE A 84 11.21 5.53 -11.16
C ILE A 84 9.98 5.76 -10.29
N ALA A 85 9.51 7.01 -10.16
CA ALA A 85 8.28 7.33 -9.43
C ALA A 85 7.05 6.63 -10.05
N ALA A 86 6.93 6.67 -11.38
CA ALA A 86 5.84 6.00 -12.09
C ALA A 86 5.88 4.48 -11.88
N ILE A 87 7.06 3.86 -11.99
CA ILE A 87 7.26 2.43 -11.74
C ILE A 87 6.90 2.09 -10.28
N SER A 88 7.29 2.93 -9.32
CA SER A 88 6.91 2.77 -7.90
C SER A 88 5.39 2.66 -7.74
N LEU A 89 4.65 3.61 -8.31
CA LEU A 89 3.19 3.61 -8.25
C LEU A 89 2.58 2.39 -8.93
N VAL A 90 3.13 1.94 -10.05
CA VAL A 90 2.69 0.70 -10.73
C VAL A 90 2.90 -0.51 -9.82
N LEU A 91 4.08 -0.66 -9.21
CA LEU A 91 4.37 -1.80 -8.34
C LEU A 91 3.47 -1.81 -7.10
N ILE A 92 3.26 -0.65 -6.46
CA ILE A 92 2.32 -0.50 -5.34
C ILE A 92 0.91 -0.89 -5.79
N SER A 93 0.46 -0.38 -6.95
CA SER A 93 -0.87 -0.66 -7.49
C SER A 93 -1.09 -2.14 -7.75
N VAL A 94 -0.14 -2.80 -8.42
CA VAL A 94 -0.17 -4.25 -8.68
C VAL A 94 -0.23 -5.01 -7.38
N PHE A 95 0.64 -4.68 -6.42
CA PHE A 95 0.71 -5.36 -5.14
C PHE A 95 -0.58 -5.21 -4.32
N VAL A 96 -1.11 -3.99 -4.20
CA VAL A 96 -2.37 -3.70 -3.49
C VAL A 96 -3.55 -4.39 -4.18
N TYR A 97 -3.56 -4.41 -5.51
CA TYR A 97 -4.64 -5.06 -6.27
C TYR A 97 -4.70 -6.55 -5.96
N PHE A 98 -3.57 -7.26 -6.05
CA PHE A 98 -3.54 -8.70 -5.82
C PHE A 98 -3.78 -9.09 -4.36
N ASN A 99 -3.36 -8.27 -3.39
CA ASN A 99 -3.53 -8.57 -1.96
C ASN A 99 -4.92 -8.22 -1.42
N PHE A 100 -5.51 -7.09 -1.84
CA PHE A 100 -6.74 -6.57 -1.21
C PHE A 100 -7.97 -6.55 -2.12
N TYR A 101 -7.81 -6.28 -3.43
CA TYR A 101 -8.95 -5.92 -4.29
C TYR A 101 -9.24 -6.90 -5.44
N LYS A 102 -8.46 -7.97 -5.61
CA LYS A 102 -8.61 -8.96 -6.71
C LYS A 102 -10.07 -9.41 -6.96
N VAL A 103 -10.86 -9.57 -5.89
CA VAL A 103 -12.25 -10.08 -5.97
C VAL A 103 -13.30 -9.00 -5.72
N THR A 104 -12.93 -7.84 -5.17
CA THR A 104 -13.86 -6.80 -4.69
C THR A 104 -13.56 -5.40 -5.24
N LEU A 105 -12.82 -5.28 -6.34
CA LEU A 105 -12.47 -3.97 -6.91
C LEU A 105 -13.72 -3.18 -7.34
N LYS A 106 -14.73 -3.85 -7.91
CA LYS A 106 -15.98 -3.21 -8.33
C LYS A 106 -16.72 -2.64 -7.10
N GLY A 107 -16.78 -1.31 -7.02
CA GLY A 107 -17.42 -0.56 -5.92
C GLY A 107 -16.46 0.09 -4.92
N TYR A 108 -15.17 -0.26 -4.92
CA TYR A 108 -14.17 0.24 -3.96
C TYR A 108 -12.92 0.86 -4.63
N VAL A 109 -13.07 1.36 -5.86
CA VAL A 109 -11.98 1.97 -6.64
C VAL A 109 -11.42 3.21 -5.95
N THR A 110 -12.27 4.00 -5.27
CA THR A 110 -11.84 5.19 -4.53
C THR A 110 -10.94 4.83 -3.36
N ASP A 111 -11.28 3.79 -2.58
CA ASP A 111 -10.44 3.31 -1.48
C ASP A 111 -9.13 2.71 -1.97
N PHE A 112 -9.17 2.01 -3.11
CA PHE A 112 -7.97 1.49 -3.78
C PHE A 112 -6.98 2.61 -4.15
N ILE A 113 -7.47 3.66 -4.83
CA ILE A 113 -6.65 4.82 -5.22
C ILE A 113 -6.13 5.55 -3.98
N LYS A 114 -6.98 5.77 -2.97
CA LYS A 114 -6.57 6.41 -1.71
C LYS A 114 -5.44 5.65 -1.02
N ARG A 115 -5.49 4.32 -0.98
CA ARG A 115 -4.44 3.49 -0.39
C ARG A 115 -3.12 3.61 -1.18
N ILE A 116 -3.15 3.52 -2.52
CA ILE A 116 -1.93 3.65 -3.35
C ILE A 116 -1.27 5.02 -3.15
N ILE A 117 -2.05 6.09 -3.32
CA ILE A 117 -1.54 7.46 -3.20
C ILE A 117 -1.10 7.74 -1.75
N GLY A 118 -1.90 7.32 -0.77
CA GLY A 118 -1.60 7.47 0.65
C GLY A 118 -0.29 6.79 1.02
N THR A 119 -0.11 5.53 0.64
CA THR A 119 1.11 4.77 0.92
C THR A 119 2.34 5.42 0.29
N TYR A 120 2.25 5.90 -0.94
CA TYR A 120 3.36 6.57 -1.62
C TYR A 120 3.70 7.91 -0.96
N ILE A 121 2.71 8.75 -0.66
CA ILE A 121 2.92 10.04 0.02
C ILE A 121 3.52 9.85 1.41
N ILE A 122 2.99 8.93 2.21
CA ILE A 122 3.53 8.62 3.55
C ILE A 122 5.01 8.20 3.43
N SER A 123 5.33 7.37 2.44
CA SER A 123 6.71 6.92 2.22
C SER A 123 7.64 8.06 1.82
N LEU A 124 7.20 8.97 0.94
CA LEU A 124 7.94 10.18 0.59
C LEU A 124 8.20 11.04 1.83
N LEU A 125 7.21 11.21 2.72
CA LEU A 125 7.35 11.99 3.95
C LEU A 125 8.36 11.35 4.92
N VAL A 126 8.30 10.02 5.10
CA VAL A 126 9.25 9.29 5.94
C VAL A 126 10.68 9.46 5.41
N VAL A 127 10.88 9.30 4.11
CA VAL A 127 12.19 9.49 3.48
C VAL A 127 12.67 10.94 3.58
N ALA A 128 11.79 11.90 3.30
CA ALA A 128 12.11 13.32 3.42
C ALA A 128 12.55 13.67 4.84
N LEU A 129 11.86 13.15 5.85
CA LEU A 129 12.23 13.33 7.25
C LEU A 129 13.63 12.74 7.52
N ILE A 130 13.88 11.49 7.12
CA ILE A 130 15.17 10.83 7.37
C ILE A 130 16.32 11.57 6.67
N LEU A 131 16.18 11.89 5.38
CA LEU A 131 17.19 12.64 4.62
C LEU A 131 17.47 14.03 5.20
N THR A 132 16.45 14.66 5.80
CA THR A 132 16.60 15.94 6.51
C THR A 132 17.38 15.76 7.82
N LEU A 133 17.09 14.71 8.57
CA LEU A 133 17.77 14.42 9.85
C LEU A 133 19.25 14.12 9.68
N ILE A 134 19.65 13.52 8.55
CA ILE A 134 21.06 13.22 8.24
C ILE A 134 21.77 14.33 7.45
N ASP A 135 21.12 15.49 7.29
CA ASP A 135 21.64 16.65 6.55
C ASP A 135 22.03 16.35 5.09
N LYS A 136 21.28 15.46 4.44
CA LYS A 136 21.45 15.09 3.01
C LYS A 136 20.31 15.56 2.12
N CYS A 137 19.39 16.36 2.66
CA CYS A 137 18.31 16.97 1.89
C CYS A 137 18.54 18.49 1.74
N PRO A 138 19.07 18.97 0.60
CA PRO A 138 19.46 20.37 0.42
C PRO A 138 18.28 21.31 0.14
N TRP A 139 17.29 21.39 1.04
CA TRP A 139 16.06 22.18 0.92
C TRP A 139 16.23 23.68 0.64
N ARG A 140 17.42 24.24 0.86
CA ARG A 140 17.67 25.69 0.70
C ARG A 140 18.55 26.02 -0.50
N ILE A 141 19.30 25.05 -1.00
CA ILE A 141 20.31 25.26 -2.04
C ILE A 141 19.78 24.72 -3.37
N ASP A 142 19.27 23.49 -3.36
CA ASP A 142 18.78 22.83 -4.57
C ASP A 142 17.54 21.95 -4.24
N ASN A 143 16.38 22.55 -4.43
CA ASN A 143 15.09 21.89 -4.23
C ASN A 143 14.87 20.73 -5.21
N LEU A 144 15.43 20.83 -6.41
CA LEU A 144 15.28 19.78 -7.42
C LEU A 144 16.08 18.55 -7.01
N LEU A 145 17.32 18.75 -6.56
CA LEU A 145 18.15 17.66 -6.03
C LEU A 145 17.51 16.99 -4.80
N ALA A 146 16.95 17.79 -3.89
CA ALA A 146 16.21 17.26 -2.74
C ALA A 146 15.06 16.33 -3.16
N ILE A 147 14.22 16.78 -4.10
CA ILE A 147 13.11 15.97 -4.63
C ILE A 147 13.62 14.69 -5.32
N LYS A 148 14.69 14.78 -6.10
CA LYS A 148 15.28 13.60 -6.76
C LYS A 148 15.73 12.54 -5.75
N ARG A 149 16.46 12.94 -4.72
CA ARG A 149 16.93 12.02 -3.66
C ARG A 149 15.76 11.39 -2.90
N ILE A 150 14.75 12.19 -2.57
CA ILE A 150 13.55 11.68 -1.90
C ILE A 150 12.85 10.63 -2.76
N ILE A 151 12.62 10.88 -4.06
CA ILE A 151 11.93 9.93 -4.94
C ILE A 151 12.72 8.62 -5.08
N ILE A 152 14.04 8.72 -5.27
CA ILE A 152 14.91 7.55 -5.46
C ILE A 152 14.89 6.66 -4.22
N VAL A 153 15.03 7.24 -3.03
CA VAL A 153 15.01 6.47 -1.77
C VAL A 153 13.60 6.03 -1.40
N ALA A 154 12.57 6.79 -1.78
CA ALA A 154 11.18 6.42 -1.55
C ALA A 154 10.74 5.23 -2.40
N PHE A 155 11.43 4.91 -3.50
CA PHE A 155 11.10 3.73 -4.31
C PHE A 155 11.15 2.42 -3.50
N PRO A 156 12.30 2.00 -2.92
CA PRO A 156 12.35 0.82 -2.07
C PRO A 156 11.55 1.00 -0.77
N ALA A 157 11.56 2.20 -0.17
CA ALA A 157 10.81 2.46 1.06
C ALA A 157 9.30 2.23 0.87
N ALA A 158 8.70 2.76 -0.20
CA ALA A 158 7.27 2.61 -0.46
C ALA A 158 6.88 1.16 -0.74
N MET A 159 7.75 0.37 -1.37
CA MET A 159 7.52 -1.08 -1.52
C MET A 159 7.51 -1.78 -0.16
N SER A 160 8.44 -1.44 0.74
CA SER A 160 8.48 -1.99 2.09
C SER A 160 7.27 -1.58 2.93
N GLY A 161 6.87 -0.31 2.87
CA GLY A 161 5.64 0.19 3.51
C GLY A 161 4.39 -0.53 3.00
N THR A 162 4.28 -0.74 1.69
CA THR A 162 3.16 -1.47 1.09
C THR A 162 3.13 -2.94 1.53
N LEU A 163 4.29 -3.57 1.67
CA LEU A 163 4.37 -4.94 2.20
C LEU A 163 3.93 -5.01 3.66
N SER A 164 4.37 -4.05 4.49
CA SER A 164 4.01 -4.01 5.91
C SER A 164 2.51 -3.80 6.14
N ASP A 165 1.85 -3.02 5.27
CA ASP A 165 0.39 -2.81 5.26
C ASP A 165 -0.42 -4.12 5.09
N THR A 166 0.19 -5.20 4.59
CA THR A 166 -0.46 -6.52 4.49
C THR A 166 -0.38 -7.36 5.77
N ILE A 167 0.52 -7.02 6.70
CA ILE A 167 0.70 -7.76 7.94
C ILE A 167 -0.44 -7.37 8.88
N LYS A 168 -1.43 -8.25 9.05
CA LYS A 168 -2.66 -7.95 9.81
C LYS A 168 -2.92 -8.94 10.93
#